data_AF-A0A832Q975-F1
#
_entry.id   AF-A0A832Q975-F1
#
_cell.length_a   1.000
_cell.length_b   1.000
_cell.length_c   1.000
_cell.angle_alpha   90.00
_cell.angle_beta   90.00
_cell.angle_gamma   90.00
#
_symmetry.space_group_name_H-M   'P 1'
#
loop_
_entity.id
_entity.type
_entity.pdbx_description
1 polymer ?
#
loop_
_entity_poly.entity_id
_entity_poly.type
_entity_poly.pdbx_seq_one_letter_code
_entity_poly.pdbx_strand_id
1 'polypeptide(L)' 'MWTIVPTAGTCPAGTLPVWRLYNDRYAELDSNHRFVVDTELYRTMINSGWIGEGVAFCSPQPGG' A
#
# COMPACT_ATOMS: atom_id res chain seq x y z
N MET A 1 11.40 11.81 -8.83
CA MET A 1 10.86 10.49 -8.43
C MET A 1 9.58 10.29 -9.23
N TRP A 2 9.55 9.34 -10.17
CA TRP A 2 8.37 9.05 -10.96
C TRP A 2 7.56 7.96 -10.27
N THR A 3 6.30 8.23 -9.98
CA THR A 3 5.37 7.27 -9.38
C THR A 3 4.64 6.55 -10.51
N ILE A 4 4.74 5.22 -10.58
CA ILE A 4 4.02 4.43 -11.59
C ILE A 4 2.58 4.29 -11.11
N VAL A 5 1.63 4.77 -11.91
CA VAL A 5 0.22 4.81 -11.56
C VAL A 5 -0.42 3.44 -11.84
N PRO A 6 -1.06 2.80 -10.83
CA PRO A 6 -1.77 1.55 -11.04
C PRO A 6 -3.01 1.77 -11.92
N THR A 7 -3.30 0.80 -12.78
CA THR A 7 -4.51 0.80 -13.61
C THR A 7 -5.51 -0.19 -13.02
N ALA A 8 -6.70 0.29 -12.65
CA ALA A 8 -7.73 -0.50 -11.98
C ALA A 8 -7.24 -1.26 -10.73
N GLY A 9 -6.35 -0.64 -9.95
CA GLY A 9 -5.76 -1.25 -8.74
C GLY A 9 -4.66 -2.29 -9.01
N THR A 10 -4.20 -2.40 -10.26
CA THR A 10 -3.19 -3.36 -10.69
C THR A 10 -1.95 -2.66 -11.23
N CYS A 11 -0.80 -3.25 -10.98
CA CYS A 11 0.47 -2.72 -11.44
C CYS A 11 0.87 -3.29 -12.81
N PRO A 12 1.49 -2.49 -13.69
CA PRO A 12 2.05 -2.97 -14.94
C PRO A 12 3.07 -4.10 -14.72
N ALA A 13 3.26 -4.95 -15.73
CA ALA A 13 4.29 -5.98 -15.69
C ALA A 13 5.68 -5.38 -15.43
N GLY A 14 6.50 -6.07 -14.63
CA GLY A 14 7.84 -5.58 -14.24
C GLY A 14 7.85 -4.60 -13.06
N THR A 15 6.70 -4.39 -12.41
CA THR A 15 6.58 -3.51 -11.23
C THR A 15 5.89 -4.24 -10.08
N LEU A 16 6.13 -3.78 -8.85
CA LEU A 16 5.53 -4.31 -7.63
C LEU A 16 4.44 -3.37 -7.12
N PRO A 17 3.28 -3.90 -6.66
CA PRO A 17 2.29 -3.09 -5.97
C PRO A 17 2.80 -2.63 -4.61
N VAL A 18 2.61 -1.35 -4.32
CA VAL A 18 2.76 -0.78 -2.97
C VAL A 18 1.38 -0.52 -2.42
N TRP A 19 1.01 -1.28 -1.39
CA TRP A 19 -0.27 -1.20 -0.71
C TRP A 19 -0.23 -0.10 0.36
N ARG A 20 -1.32 0.65 0.50
CA ARG A 20 -1.48 1.67 1.55
C ARG A 20 -2.52 1.22 2.57
N LEU A 21 -2.18 1.42 3.84
CA LEU A 21 -3.07 1.19 4.98
C LEU A 21 -3.22 2.47 5.77
N TYR A 22 -4.42 2.71 6.30
CA TYR A 22 -4.72 3.78 7.24
C TYR A 22 -5.03 3.20 8.62
N ASN A 23 -4.54 3.83 9.68
CA ASN A 23 -4.74 3.32 11.05
C ASN A 23 -6.07 3.69 11.71
N ASP A 24 -6.89 4.53 11.07
CA ASP A 24 -8.19 4.99 11.59
C ASP A 24 -8.14 5.77 12.90
N ARG A 25 -7.01 6.46 13.17
CA ARG A 25 -6.79 7.19 14.44
C ARG A 25 -6.89 8.70 14.32
N TYR A 26 -7.81 9.19 13.47
CA TYR A 26 -8.05 10.63 13.33
C TYR A 26 -8.55 11.27 14.63
N ALA A 27 -9.46 10.59 15.34
CA ALA A 27 -10.05 11.10 16.57
C ALA A 27 -8.99 11.29 17.69
N GLU A 28 -7.93 10.49 17.67
CA GLU A 28 -6.79 10.55 18.59
C GLU A 28 -5.68 11.50 18.14
N LEU A 29 -5.87 12.22 17.03
CA LEU A 29 -4.84 13.06 16.40
C LEU A 29 -3.58 12.29 15.99
N ASP A 30 -3.70 10.98 15.71
CA ASP A 30 -2.62 10.05 15.38
C ASP A 30 -2.84 9.40 14.01
N SER A 31 -3.28 10.18 13.01
CA SER A 31 -3.53 9.66 11.66
C SER A 31 -2.25 9.25 10.96
N ASN A 32 -2.09 7.95 10.69
CA ASN A 32 -0.92 7.42 10.00
C ASN A 32 -1.31 6.55 8.81
N HIS A 33 -0.56 6.74 7.72
CA HIS A 33 -0.58 5.88 6.56
C HIS A 33 0.69 5.03 6.51
N ARG A 34 0.54 3.73 6.36
CA ARG A 34 1.65 2.80 6.18
C ARG A 34 1.64 2.21 4.78
N PHE A 35 2.83 2.10 4.19
CA PHE A 35 3.04 1.52 2.89
C PHE A 35 3.80 0.20 3.02
N VAL A 36 3.31 -0.84 2.35
CA VAL A 36 3.93 -2.17 2.35
C VAL A 36 3.91 -2.76 0.95
N VAL A 37 4.96 -3.51 0.60
CA VAL A 37 5.01 -4.30 -0.66
C VAL A 37 4.56 -5.74 -0.46
N ASP A 38 4.59 -6.22 0.79
CA ASP A 38 4.20 -7.58 1.13
C ASP A 38 2.69 -7.69 1.33
N THR A 39 2.05 -8.54 0.52
CA THR A 39 0.60 -8.72 0.52
C THR A 39 0.10 -9.46 1.77
N GLU A 40 0.91 -10.32 2.38
CA GLU A 40 0.53 -11.03 3.61
C GLU A 40 0.54 -10.10 4.82
N LEU A 41 1.54 -9.21 4.91
CA LEU A 41 1.59 -8.14 5.89
C LEU A 41 0.42 -7.17 5.72
N TYR A 42 0.08 -6.79 4.49
CA TYR A 42 -1.10 -5.97 4.20
C TYR A 42 -2.38 -6.60 4.78
N ARG A 43 -2.62 -7.88 4.49
CA ARG A 43 -3.79 -8.62 5.01
C ARG A 43 -3.74 -8.78 6.53
N THR A 44 -2.57 -9.04 7.09
CA THR A 44 -2.37 -9.18 8.55
C THR A 44 -2.70 -7.88 9.28
N MET A 45 -2.27 -6.74 8.74
CA MET A 45 -2.58 -5.43 9.31
C MET A 45 -4.06 -5.09 9.22
N ILE A 46 -4.73 -5.45 8.12
CA ILE A 46 -6.20 -5.31 8.00
C ILE A 46 -6.90 -6.13 9.07
N ASN A 47 -6.51 -7.39 9.24
CA ASN A 47 -7.03 -8.25 10.30
C ASN A 47 -6.73 -7.71 11.71
N SER A 48 -5.73 -6.85 11.85
CA SER A 48 -5.35 -6.18 13.11
C SER A 48 -6.05 -4.82 13.30
N GLY A 49 -7.02 -4.47 12.45
CA GLY A 49 -7.84 -3.26 12.58
C GLY A 49 -7.42 -2.08 11.72
N TRP A 50 -6.40 -2.20 10.87
CA TRP A 50 -6.07 -1.15 9.91
C TRP A 50 -7.04 -1.17 8.71
N ILE A 51 -7.30 -0.02 8.12
CA ILE A 51 -8.10 0.11 6.90
C ILE A 51 -7.19 -0.09 5.69
N GLY A 52 -7.50 -1.10 4.87
CA GLY A 52 -6.82 -1.32 3.60
C GLY A 52 -7.34 -0.40 2.52
N GLU A 53 -6.49 0.48 1.98
CA GLU A 53 -6.86 1.45 0.94
C GLU A 53 -6.50 0.98 -0.48
N GLY A 54 -5.90 -0.20 -0.61
CA GLY A 54 -5.49 -0.79 -1.88
C GLY A 54 -4.11 -0.33 -2.35
N VAL A 55 -3.85 -0.51 -3.65
CA VAL A 55 -2.57 -0.15 -4.28
C VAL A 55 -2.50 1.37 -4.44
N ALA A 56 -1.55 2.01 -3.76
CA ALA A 56 -1.35 3.45 -3.88
C ALA A 56 -0.46 3.81 -5.08
N PHE A 57 0.57 2.99 -5.33
CA PHE A 57 1.45 3.14 -6.48
C PHE A 57 2.20 1.85 -6.77
N CYS A 58 2.88 1.81 -7.91
CA CYS A 58 3.76 0.72 -8.28
C CYS A 58 5.22 1.15 -8.17
N SER A 59 6.08 0.28 -7.64
CA SER A 59 7.52 0.49 -7.58
C SER A 59 8.24 -0.41 -8.60
N PRO A 60 9.42 -0.01 -9.11
CA PRO A 60 10.30 -0.92 -9.83
C PRO A 60 10.60 -2.18 -8.99
N GLN A 61 10.80 -3.32 -9.64
CA GLN A 61 11.32 -4.51 -8.97
C GLN A 61 12.78 -4.26 -8.53
N PRO A 62 13.20 -4.76 -7.35
CA PRO A 62 14.62 -4.76 -6.98
C PRO A 62 15.41 -5.58 -8.00
N GLY A 63 16.30 -4.94 -8.75
CA GLY A 63 17.17 -5.61 -9.74
C GLY A 63 16.80 -5.41 -11.21
N GLY A 64 15.96 -4.42 -11.54
CA GLY A 64 15.77 -3.95 -12.92
C GLY A 64 16.98 -3.23 -13.49
#